data_AF-A0A7J2IQ07-F1
#
_entry.id   AF-A0A7J2IQ07-F1
#
_cell.length_a   1.000
_cell.length_b   1.000
_cell.length_c   1.000
_cell.angle_alpha   90.00
_cell.angle_beta   90.00
_cell.angle_gamma   90.00
#
_symmetry.space_group_name_H-M   'P 1'
#
loop_
_entity.id
_entity.type
_entity.pdbx_description
1 polymer ?
#
loop_
_entity_poly.entity_id
_entity_poly.type
_entity_poly.pdbx_seq_one_letter_code
_entity_poly.pdbx_strand_id
1 'polypeptide(L)' 'MAKVKYVNISIPKPLYERLEKALKDSGYRSPTEYIIFLIRKHLADLESDDLDRRLRALGYK' A
#
# COMPACT_ATOMS: atom_id res chain seq x y z
N MET A 1 15.53 -20.78 -3.85
CA MET A 1 14.39 -19.89 -3.58
C MET A 1 14.93 -18.50 -3.25
N ALA A 2 14.63 -17.48 -4.05
CA ALA A 2 15.11 -16.13 -3.77
C ALA A 2 14.49 -15.62 -2.46
N LYS A 3 15.34 -15.26 -1.49
CA LYS A 3 14.90 -14.78 -0.17
C LYS A 3 14.26 -13.41 -0.35
N VAL A 4 12.96 -13.28 -0.06
CA VAL A 4 12.28 -11.98 -0.07
C VAL A 4 12.93 -11.10 1.00
N LYS A 5 13.48 -9.96 0.58
CA LYS A 5 14.06 -8.96 1.49
C LYS A 5 12.94 -8.01 1.90
N TYR A 6 12.77 -7.84 3.21
CA TYR A 6 11.81 -6.90 3.77
C TYR A 6 12.50 -5.59 4.13
N VAL A 7 11.77 -4.50 4.02
CA VAL A 7 12.21 -3.16 4.41
C VAL A 7 11.30 -2.65 5.53
N ASN A 8 11.86 -1.89 6.46
CA ASN A 8 11.09 -1.23 7.51
C ASN A 8 10.65 0.16 7.04
N ILE A 9 9.37 0.47 7.21
CA ILE A 9 8.79 1.77 6.87
C ILE A 9 8.34 2.43 8.17
N SER A 10 8.79 3.65 8.41
CA SER A 10 8.33 4.45 9.54
C SER A 10 6.94 5.01 9.23
N ILE A 11 5.93 4.55 9.96
CA ILE A 11 4.55 5.01 9.84
C ILE A 11 4.16 5.70 11.15
N PRO A 12 3.52 6.89 11.11
CA PRO A 12 2.99 7.50 12.31
C PRO A 12 2.07 6.53 13.05
N LYS A 13 2.40 6.23 14.31
CA LYS A 13 1.61 5.34 15.18
C LYS A 13 0.09 5.58 15.12
N PRO A 14 -0.42 6.83 15.21
CA PRO A 14 -1.87 7.06 15.15
C PRO A 14 -2.49 6.63 13.81
N LEU A 15 -1.76 6.71 12.70
CA LEU A 15 -2.25 6.29 11.40
C LEU A 15 -2.32 4.76 11.31
N TYR A 16 -1.30 4.08 11.83
CA TYR A 16 -1.27 2.62 11.91
C TYR A 16 -2.40 2.08 12.80
N GLU A 17 -2.62 2.67 13.97
CA GLU A 17 -3.69 2.26 14.89
C GLU A 17 -5.09 2.48 14.31
N ARG A 18 -5.29 3.58 13.57
CA ARG A 18 -6.55 3.82 12.85
C ARG A 18 -6.78 2.76 11.77
N LEU A 19 -5.73 2.40 11.04
CA LEU A 19 -5.78 1.35 10.02
C LEU A 19 -6.12 0.00 10.66
N GLU A 20 -5.44 -0.37 11.73
CA GLU A 20 -5.68 -1.61 12.46
C GLU A 20 -7.13 -1.71 12.95
N LYS A 21 -7.67 -0.64 13.55
CA LYS A 21 -9.07 -0.59 13.97
C LYS A 21 -10.04 -0.76 12.81
N ALA A 22 -9.78 -0.09 11.68
CA ALA A 22 -10.62 -0.20 10.49
C ALA A 22 -10.59 -1.62 9.88
N LEU A 23 -9.51 -2.37 10.08
CA LEU A 23 -9.33 -3.69 9.50
C LEU A 23 -9.88 -4.84 10.36
N LYS A 24 -10.29 -4.60 11.62
CA LYS A 24 -10.75 -5.67 12.55
C LYS A 24 -11.86 -6.56 11.99
N ASP A 25 -12.72 -6.04 11.11
CA ASP A 25 -13.86 -6.77 10.52
C ASP A 25 -13.69 -7.03 9.00
N SER A 26 -12.51 -6.74 8.46
CA SER A 26 -12.27 -6.68 7.01
C SER A 26 -11.72 -7.99 6.40
N GLY A 27 -11.52 -9.03 7.21
CA GLY A 27 -10.99 -10.33 6.78
C GLY A 27 -9.47 -10.37 6.53
N TYR A 28 -8.77 -9.24 6.60
CA TYR A 28 -7.32 -9.18 6.52
C TYR A 28 -6.67 -9.71 7.79
N ARG A 29 -5.56 -10.44 7.64
CA ARG A 29 -4.84 -11.04 8.78
C ARG A 29 -3.97 -10.06 9.54
N SER A 30 -3.56 -8.97 8.89
CA SER A 30 -2.74 -7.92 9.48
C SER A 30 -2.84 -6.60 8.71
N PRO A 31 -2.57 -5.45 9.36
CA PRO A 31 -2.40 -4.17 8.66
C PRO A 31 -1.30 -4.21 7.60
N THR A 32 -0.23 -4.96 7.83
CA THR A 32 0.87 -5.13 6.88
C THR A 32 0.42 -5.80 5.58
N GLU A 33 -0.41 -6.84 5.65
CA GLU A 33 -0.97 -7.51 4.48
C GLU A 33 -1.78 -6.55 3.61
N TYR A 34 -2.61 -5.71 4.26
CA TYR A 34 -3.38 -4.69 3.57
C TYR A 34 -2.49 -3.61 2.94
N ILE A 35 -1.43 -3.16 3.63
CA ILE A 35 -0.47 -2.20 3.06
C ILE A 35 0.23 -2.80 1.83
N ILE A 36 0.65 -4.06 1.88
CA ILE A 36 1.26 -4.75 0.73
C ILE A 36 0.26 -4.84 -0.44
N PHE A 37 -1.00 -5.16 -0.15
CA PHE A 37 -2.06 -5.18 -1.16
C PHE A 37 -2.24 -3.81 -1.81
N LEU A 38 -2.32 -2.74 -1.03
CA LEU A 38 -2.44 -1.37 -1.52
C LEU A 38 -1.25 -0.99 -2.42
N ILE A 39 -0.02 -1.29 -1.98
CA ILE A 39 1.17 -1.02 -2.78
C ILE A 39 1.06 -1.75 -4.12
N ARG A 40 0.76 -3.05 -4.14
CA ARG A 40 0.63 -3.82 -5.40
C ARG A 40 -0.47 -3.28 -6.31
N LYS A 41 -1.60 -2.89 -5.72
CA LYS A 41 -2.75 -2.35 -6.45
C LYS A 41 -2.40 -1.05 -7.17
N HIS A 42 -1.67 -0.15 -6.51
CA HIS A 42 -1.33 1.16 -7.07
C HIS A 42 -0.01 1.17 -7.85
N LEU A 43 0.88 0.21 -7.60
CA LEU A 43 2.18 0.15 -8.27
C LEU A 43 2.01 -0.04 -9.78
N ALA A 44 1.05 -0.86 -10.22
CA ALA A 44 0.77 -1.06 -11.64
C ALA A 44 0.38 0.26 -12.35
N ASP A 45 -0.37 1.14 -11.68
CA ASP A 45 -0.74 2.44 -12.22
C ASP A 45 0.46 3.42 -12.23
N LEU A 46 1.33 3.33 -11.21
CA LEU A 46 2.56 4.14 -11.11
C LEU A 46 3.63 3.73 -12.12
N GLU A 47 3.71 2.45 -12.46
CA GLU A 47 4.61 1.88 -13.46
C GLU A 47 4.07 2.00 -14.90
N SER A 48 2.86 2.56 -15.08
CA SER A 48 2.26 2.73 -16.40
C SER A 48 3.08 3.70 -17.26
N ASP A 49 3.32 3.32 -18.52
CA ASP A 49 3.97 4.16 -19.54
C ASP A 49 3.04 5.28 -20.03
N ASP A 50 1.73 5.16 -19.78
CA ASP A 50 0.75 6.20 -20.07
C ASP A 50 0.84 7.35 -19.07
N LEU A 51 1.32 8.50 -19.54
CA LEU A 51 1.60 9.69 -18.71
C LEU A 51 0.34 10.19 -17.96
N ASP A 52 -0.84 10.16 -18.59
CA ASP A 52 -2.08 10.65 -17.98
C ASP A 52 -2.58 9.69 -16.87
N ARG A 53 -2.39 8.36 -17.02
CA ARG A 53 -2.61 7.39 -15.93
C ARG A 53 -1.63 7.58 -14.78
N ARG A 54 -0.34 7.74 -15.07
CA ARG A 54 0.69 7.91 -14.04
C ARG A 54 0.50 9.19 -13.23
N LEU A 55 0.16 10.30 -13.88
CA LEU A 55 -0.11 11.58 -13.21
C LEU A 55 -1.32 11.49 -12.27
N ARG A 56 -2.41 10.83 -12.69
CA ARG A 56 -3.57 10.56 -11.81
C ARG A 56 -3.20 9.70 -10.60
N ALA A 57 -2.41 8.65 -10.81
CA ALA A 57 -1.98 7.76 -9.73
C ALA A 57 -1.09 8.47 -8.68
N LEU A 58 -0.35 9.49 -9.11
CA LEU A 58 0.47 10.35 -8.24
C LEU A 58 -0.32 11.48 -7.56
N GLY A 59 -1.63 11.60 -7.83
CA GLY A 59 -2.48 12.64 -7.24
C GLY A 59 -2.45 13.99 -7.98
N TYR A 60 -1.92 14.04 -9.20
CA TYR A 60 -1.99 15.23 -10.06
C TYR A 60 -3.28 15.22 -10.90
N LYS A 61 -4.45 15.40 -10.28
CA LYS A 61 -5.68 15.91 -10.91
C LYS A 61 -6.79 16.14 -9.89
#